data_AF-K5E9K7-F1
#
_entry.id   AF-K5E9K7-F1
#
_cell.length_a   1.000
_cell.length_b   1.000
_cell.length_c   1.000
_cell.angle_alpha   90.00
_cell.angle_beta   90.00
_cell.angle_gamma   90.00
#
_symmetry.space_group_name_H-M   'P 1'
#
loop_
_entity.id
_entity.type
_entity.pdbx_description
1 polymer ?
#
loop_
_entity_poly.entity_id
_entity_poly.type
_entity_poly.pdbx_seq_one_letter_code
_entity_poly.pdbx_strand_id
1 'polypeptide(L)'
;MSRIDNWHCCVIGMIAGTLGMLNVASGQDVVYTPAVGQTFDYGIEYRIVERTEGERNPIMVRQRCRLRYVVKSSDSEEWSGTYQTIPFMGNKLANKGALANYHRRTRESYEAGPNHSFGSPPGDPGMAHFHQAASQRAEAVRMEQQRRTLYELERYPGLFQFCGGEIWCTTSGKIRGKGAKGELPFATGAIAGLIFLQLPDDGKTTSGFSSRSESELNFVSSDNDQVATSRISIFSLMTPRDPMKEGQLAFDREVEIAGGVSAGKQLTLSGSGMWEFSPEMGMPYAGSVDYKIEGASYIGKATQFDLRVGFHYLDPVRAMLFDHDLLPTMEAFDATNLPRLTSKQQSEMAKYWEPRSKNSVFRPDRSLGIQFTRIATSSAPPPANSKLQRLLKQELDDDSDWKNDVQFEQILSRWDSIRKAATKFPREWSDPSGTFTIKAMLQSVGKSDVSLLRLDNRQTISVPLEKLSEEDVEFARTFGVQAQ
;
A
#
# COMPACT_ATOMS: atom_id res chain seq x y z
N MET A 1 -0.42 33.34 92.60
CA MET A 1 -1.69 33.27 91.84
C MET A 1 -1.34 33.12 90.36
N SER A 2 -1.95 32.10 89.71
CA SER A 2 -2.03 31.74 88.26
C SER A 2 -0.72 31.49 87.47
N ARG A 3 -0.39 30.23 87.11
CA ARG A 3 -0.83 29.36 85.96
C ARG A 3 0.17 29.49 84.78
N ILE A 4 1.01 28.51 84.41
CA ILE A 4 0.82 27.12 83.92
C ILE A 4 0.71 27.03 82.37
N ASP A 5 1.62 26.21 81.81
CA ASP A 5 1.75 25.49 80.51
C ASP A 5 2.38 26.16 79.25
N ASN A 6 3.48 25.67 78.65
CA ASN A 6 3.78 24.38 77.93
C ASN A 6 2.88 24.23 76.66
N TRP A 7 3.29 23.91 75.42
CA TRP A 7 4.32 23.07 74.77
C TRP A 7 4.45 23.51 73.28
N HIS A 8 5.62 23.50 72.61
CA HIS A 8 6.25 22.42 71.83
C HIS A 8 5.42 21.74 70.70
N CYS A 9 6.03 21.74 69.48
CA CYS A 9 6.04 20.68 68.44
C CYS A 9 4.79 20.51 67.54
N CYS A 10 4.79 20.14 66.25
CA CYS A 10 5.75 19.57 65.30
C CYS A 10 5.27 19.81 63.84
N VAL A 11 6.20 20.15 62.94
CA VAL A 11 6.50 19.55 61.62
C VAL A 11 5.45 18.62 60.92
N ILE A 12 5.21 18.92 59.63
CA ILE A 12 4.71 18.09 58.48
C ILE A 12 3.20 17.84 58.28
N GLY A 13 2.73 18.31 57.12
CA GLY A 13 1.46 18.00 56.46
C GLY A 13 1.20 19.02 55.32
N MET A 14 2.09 19.13 54.32
CA MET A 14 1.86 18.60 52.96
C MET A 14 0.44 18.81 52.38
N ILE A 15 0.41 19.48 51.21
CA ILE A 15 -0.56 19.30 50.11
C ILE A 15 -1.96 19.89 50.35
N ALA A 16 -2.19 21.14 49.94
CA ALA A 16 -3.52 21.61 49.49
C ALA A 16 -3.52 22.98 48.75
N GLY A 17 -2.38 23.49 48.27
CA GLY A 17 -2.31 24.88 47.77
C GLY A 17 -1.81 25.09 46.34
N THR A 18 -1.36 24.04 45.65
CA THR A 18 -0.71 24.14 44.31
C THR A 18 -1.37 23.25 43.25
N LEU A 19 -2.69 23.07 43.32
CA LEU A 19 -3.49 22.39 42.29
C LEU A 19 -4.73 23.24 42.03
N GLY A 20 -4.75 23.92 40.89
CA GLY A 20 -5.92 24.72 40.49
C GLY A 20 -5.65 25.94 39.61
N MET A 21 -4.47 26.09 39.01
CA MET A 21 -4.41 26.87 37.77
C MET A 21 -4.85 25.94 36.65
N LEU A 22 -6.13 26.08 36.30
CA LEU A 22 -6.75 25.58 35.10
C LEU A 22 -5.84 25.88 33.91
N ASN A 23 -5.09 24.86 33.46
CA ASN A 23 -4.68 24.78 32.06
C ASN A 23 -5.96 24.58 31.26
N VAL A 24 -6.65 25.68 30.97
CA VAL A 24 -7.51 25.75 29.80
C VAL A 24 -6.56 25.62 28.64
N ALA A 25 -6.41 24.41 28.11
CA ALA A 25 -5.85 24.21 26.79
C ALA A 25 -6.77 24.97 25.82
N SER A 26 -6.42 26.23 25.56
CA SER A 26 -6.95 26.96 24.41
C SER A 26 -6.59 26.11 23.19
N GLY A 27 -7.59 25.53 22.55
CA GLY A 27 -7.41 24.79 21.32
C GLY A 27 -6.71 25.70 20.32
N GLN A 28 -5.43 25.44 20.09
CA GLN A 28 -4.79 25.93 18.89
C GLN A 28 -5.35 25.07 17.77
N ASP A 29 -6.03 25.71 16.82
CA ASP A 29 -6.40 25.13 15.54
C ASP A 29 -5.22 24.28 15.07
N VAL A 30 -5.44 22.97 14.82
CA VAL A 30 -4.38 22.03 14.43
C VAL A 30 -4.01 22.33 12.98
N VAL A 31 -3.31 23.43 12.78
CA VAL A 31 -2.80 23.90 11.50
C VAL A 31 -1.42 23.29 11.31
N TYR A 32 -1.35 22.29 10.43
CA TYR A 32 -0.07 21.71 10.08
C TYR A 32 0.63 22.54 9.01
N THR A 33 1.80 23.09 9.37
CA THR A 33 2.66 23.87 8.47
C THR A 33 3.90 23.04 8.15
N PRO A 34 3.94 22.33 7.01
CA PRO A 34 5.04 21.41 6.71
C PRO A 34 6.34 22.18 6.46
N ALA A 35 7.49 21.54 6.73
CA ALA A 35 8.78 22.16 6.44
C ALA A 35 9.08 22.16 4.93
N VAL A 36 9.76 23.19 4.44
CA VAL A 36 10.30 23.21 3.08
C VAL A 36 11.24 22.01 2.88
N GLY A 37 11.09 21.30 1.76
CA GLY A 37 11.84 20.07 1.46
C GLY A 37 11.25 18.81 2.08
N GLN A 38 10.21 18.91 2.93
CA GLN A 38 9.52 17.74 3.45
C GLN A 38 8.80 16.98 2.33
N THR A 39 8.82 15.65 2.44
CA THR A 39 8.16 14.76 1.47
C THR A 39 7.08 13.92 2.13
N PHE A 40 5.94 13.78 1.44
CA PHE A 40 4.86 12.89 1.84
C PHE A 40 4.66 11.86 0.76
N ASP A 41 4.56 10.58 1.13
CA ASP A 41 4.28 9.51 0.21
C ASP A 41 2.96 8.84 0.60
N TYR A 42 2.12 8.58 -0.39
CA TYR A 42 0.85 7.86 -0.23
C TYR A 42 0.79 6.69 -1.19
N GLY A 43 0.29 5.56 -0.72
CA GLY A 43 -0.01 4.40 -1.53
C GLY A 43 -1.49 4.44 -1.86
N ILE A 44 -1.83 4.39 -3.14
CA ILE A 44 -3.20 4.43 -3.64
C ILE A 44 -3.53 3.14 -4.35
N GLU A 45 -4.70 2.59 -4.06
CA GLU A 45 -5.26 1.44 -4.74
C GLU A 45 -6.61 1.79 -5.37
N TYR A 46 -6.69 1.60 -6.68
CA TYR A 46 -7.90 1.72 -7.50
C TYR A 46 -8.46 0.33 -7.77
N ARG A 47 -9.78 0.19 -7.61
CA ARG A 47 -10.54 -1.00 -8.06
C ARG A 47 -11.73 -0.53 -8.88
N ILE A 48 -11.73 -0.84 -10.16
CA ILE A 48 -12.84 -0.58 -11.08
C ILE A 48 -13.62 -1.87 -11.26
N VAL A 49 -14.94 -1.78 -11.16
CA VAL A 49 -15.87 -2.87 -11.48
C VAL A 49 -16.81 -2.38 -12.58
N GLU A 50 -16.58 -2.85 -13.81
CA GLU A 50 -17.49 -2.59 -14.92
C GLU A 50 -18.69 -3.53 -14.85
N ARG A 51 -19.89 -2.95 -14.83
CA ARG A 51 -21.14 -3.69 -14.91
C ARG A 51 -21.74 -3.51 -16.31
N THR A 52 -21.40 -4.41 -17.24
CA THR A 52 -22.10 -4.46 -18.54
C THR A 52 -23.39 -5.26 -18.37
N GLU A 53 -24.52 -4.71 -18.82
CA GLU A 53 -25.80 -5.42 -18.81
C GLU A 53 -25.70 -6.73 -19.64
N GLY A 54 -26.00 -7.88 -19.02
CA GLY A 54 -25.96 -9.20 -19.67
C GLY A 54 -24.62 -9.95 -19.62
N GLU A 55 -23.53 -9.35 -19.12
CA GLU A 55 -22.26 -10.08 -18.91
C GLU A 55 -22.27 -10.85 -17.58
N ARG A 56 -21.95 -12.16 -17.63
CA ARG A 56 -21.87 -13.01 -16.43
C ARG A 56 -20.65 -12.73 -15.54
N ASN A 57 -19.60 -12.13 -16.10
CA ASN A 57 -18.34 -11.86 -15.40
C ASN A 57 -17.98 -10.38 -15.56
N PRO A 58 -18.17 -9.53 -14.54
CA PRO A 58 -17.79 -8.13 -14.62
C PRO A 58 -16.28 -8.00 -14.79
N ILE A 59 -15.84 -7.01 -15.58
CA ILE A 59 -14.42 -6.68 -15.70
C ILE A 59 -14.00 -5.97 -14.42
N MET A 60 -13.00 -6.53 -13.74
CA MET A 60 -12.43 -5.96 -12.53
C MET A 60 -10.98 -5.57 -12.78
N VAL A 61 -10.67 -4.27 -12.69
CA VAL A 61 -9.32 -3.75 -12.82
C VAL A 61 -8.84 -3.28 -11.46
N ARG A 62 -7.71 -3.83 -10.99
CA ARG A 62 -7.02 -3.39 -9.76
C ARG A 62 -5.70 -2.75 -10.16
N GLN A 63 -5.51 -1.49 -9.79
CA GLN A 63 -4.28 -0.75 -10.11
C GLN A 63 -3.78 0.01 -8.89
N ARG A 64 -2.45 0.02 -8.69
CA ARG A 64 -1.81 0.70 -7.56
C ARG A 64 -0.85 1.77 -8.06
N CYS A 65 -0.71 2.83 -7.30
CA CYS A 65 0.30 3.86 -7.55
C CYS A 65 0.82 4.46 -6.24
N ARG A 66 2.00 5.05 -6.30
CA ARG A 66 2.55 5.89 -5.23
C ARG A 66 2.32 7.34 -5.62
N LEU A 67 1.72 8.12 -4.73
CA LEU A 67 1.59 9.58 -4.86
C LEU A 67 2.57 10.24 -3.90
N ARG A 68 3.54 10.94 -4.46
CA ARG A 68 4.54 11.69 -3.72
C ARG A 68 4.24 13.17 -3.76
N TYR A 69 4.36 13.84 -2.62
CA TYR A 69 4.41 15.29 -2.49
C TYR A 69 5.80 15.73 -2.04
N VAL A 70 6.26 16.88 -2.54
CA VAL A 70 7.51 17.54 -2.11
C VAL A 70 7.21 19.00 -1.88
N VAL A 71 7.39 19.46 -0.65
CA VAL A 71 7.10 20.85 -0.25
C VAL A 71 8.20 21.79 -0.76
N LYS A 72 7.79 22.84 -1.48
CA LYS A 72 8.65 23.88 -2.06
C LYS A 72 8.64 25.17 -1.24
N SER A 73 7.49 25.60 -0.75
CA SER A 73 7.33 26.78 0.10
C SER A 73 6.34 26.49 1.21
N SER A 74 6.46 27.17 2.34
CA SER A 74 5.56 27.02 3.48
C SER A 74 5.64 28.26 4.36
N ASP A 75 4.49 28.83 4.68
CA ASP A 75 4.33 29.98 5.58
C ASP A 75 3.12 29.79 6.51
N SER A 76 2.76 30.82 7.26
CA SER A 76 1.64 30.77 8.22
C SER A 76 0.25 30.68 7.60
N GLU A 77 0.12 30.88 6.29
CA GLU A 77 -1.17 30.89 5.58
C GLU A 77 -1.29 29.74 4.57
N GLU A 78 -0.20 29.35 3.90
CA GLU A 78 -0.18 28.26 2.93
C GLU A 78 1.18 27.58 2.76
N TRP A 79 1.15 26.36 2.25
CA TRP A 79 2.31 25.68 1.71
C TRP A 79 2.09 25.34 0.24
N SER A 80 3.17 25.33 -0.54
CA SER A 80 3.16 24.89 -1.94
C SER A 80 4.19 23.80 -2.18
N GLY A 81 4.00 23.02 -3.23
CA GLY A 81 4.87 21.89 -3.55
C GLY A 81 4.63 21.33 -4.93
N THR A 82 5.25 20.19 -5.18
CA THR A 82 4.97 19.35 -6.35
C THR A 82 4.38 18.04 -5.94
N TYR A 83 3.53 17.47 -6.78
CA TYR A 83 3.05 16.10 -6.65
C TYR A 83 3.47 15.27 -7.86
N GLN A 84 3.63 13.96 -7.63
CA GLN A 84 3.93 12.98 -8.68
C GLN A 84 3.27 11.63 -8.36
N THR A 85 2.53 11.08 -9.32
CA THR A 85 2.04 9.69 -9.29
C THR A 85 3.00 8.76 -10.01
N ILE A 86 3.27 7.61 -9.42
CA ILE A 86 4.14 6.55 -9.94
C ILE A 86 3.32 5.26 -9.98
N PRO A 87 2.83 4.83 -11.15
CA PRO A 87 2.05 3.59 -11.26
C PRO A 87 2.91 2.36 -11.04
N PHE A 88 2.29 1.29 -10.53
CA PHE A 88 2.91 -0.04 -10.46
C PHE A 88 2.71 -0.81 -11.77
N MET A 89 3.71 -1.62 -12.12
CA MET A 89 3.61 -2.71 -13.09
C MET A 89 3.85 -4.02 -12.35
N GLY A 90 2.78 -4.76 -12.08
CA GLY A 90 2.83 -5.88 -11.13
C GLY A 90 3.28 -5.39 -9.76
N ASN A 91 4.40 -5.92 -9.26
CA ASN A 91 4.93 -5.61 -7.92
C ASN A 91 6.08 -4.60 -7.95
N LYS A 92 6.27 -3.86 -9.05
CA LYS A 92 7.37 -2.89 -9.17
C LYS A 92 6.85 -1.53 -9.58
N LEU A 93 7.44 -0.48 -9.02
CA LEU A 93 7.25 0.88 -9.53
C LEU A 93 7.72 0.93 -10.99
N ALA A 94 6.84 1.41 -11.87
CA ALA A 94 7.23 1.68 -13.23
C ALA A 94 8.21 2.86 -13.26
N ASN A 95 8.92 3.04 -14.36
CA ASN A 95 9.43 4.34 -14.76
C ASN A 95 8.77 4.72 -16.09
N LYS A 96 8.77 6.02 -16.45
CA LYS A 96 8.03 6.53 -17.62
C LYS A 96 8.40 5.79 -18.93
N GLY A 97 9.69 5.54 -19.14
CA GLY A 97 10.18 4.81 -20.32
C GLY A 97 9.82 3.33 -20.32
N ALA A 98 9.90 2.67 -19.16
CA ALA A 98 9.56 1.26 -19.01
C ALA A 98 8.08 0.99 -19.28
N LEU A 99 7.20 1.90 -18.84
CA LEU A 99 5.76 1.79 -19.04
C LEU A 99 5.37 1.94 -20.52
N ALA A 100 5.94 2.95 -21.20
CA ALA A 100 5.75 3.13 -22.64
C ALA A 100 6.27 1.92 -23.45
N ASN A 101 7.45 1.41 -23.08
CA ASN A 101 8.01 0.20 -23.70
C ASN A 101 7.17 -1.06 -23.40
N TYR A 102 6.62 -1.19 -22.20
CA TYR A 102 5.77 -2.31 -21.82
C TYR A 102 4.47 -2.32 -22.62
N HIS A 103 3.80 -1.17 -22.75
CA HIS A 103 2.61 -1.03 -23.58
C HIS A 103 2.91 -1.41 -25.03
N ARG A 104 3.98 -0.84 -25.62
CA ARG A 104 4.41 -1.17 -26.98
C ARG A 104 4.67 -2.66 -27.16
N ARG A 105 5.49 -3.27 -26.29
CA ARG A 105 5.82 -4.70 -26.36
C ARG A 105 4.60 -5.61 -26.18
N THR A 106 3.68 -5.22 -25.31
CA THR A 106 2.44 -5.98 -25.08
C THR A 106 1.56 -5.96 -26.33
N ARG A 107 1.43 -4.80 -26.97
CA ARG A 107 0.73 -4.66 -28.25
C ARG A 107 1.41 -5.46 -29.36
N GLU A 108 2.72 -5.26 -29.56
CA GLU A 108 3.51 -6.01 -30.55
C GLU A 108 3.39 -7.54 -30.35
N SER A 109 3.48 -8.02 -29.11
CA SER A 109 3.35 -9.44 -28.81
C SER A 109 1.94 -9.98 -29.06
N TYR A 110 0.90 -9.18 -28.83
CA TYR A 110 -0.48 -9.58 -29.08
C TYR A 110 -0.76 -9.65 -30.59
N GLU A 111 -0.29 -8.64 -31.33
CA GLU A 111 -0.41 -8.56 -32.80
C GLU A 111 0.41 -9.65 -33.52
N ALA A 112 1.55 -10.06 -32.96
CA ALA A 112 2.39 -11.11 -33.53
C ALA A 112 1.74 -12.52 -33.50
N GLY A 113 0.71 -12.73 -32.68
CA GLY A 113 0.02 -14.02 -32.57
C GLY A 113 0.81 -15.11 -31.80
N PRO A 114 0.27 -16.34 -31.72
CA PRO A 114 0.87 -17.42 -30.95
C PRO A 114 2.20 -17.89 -31.56
N ASN A 115 3.22 -18.09 -30.72
CA ASN A 115 4.49 -18.64 -31.16
C ASN A 115 4.37 -20.17 -31.28
N HIS A 116 4.41 -20.71 -32.51
CA HIS A 116 4.30 -22.15 -32.78
C HIS A 116 5.59 -22.95 -32.56
N SER A 117 6.63 -22.35 -31.98
CA SER A 117 7.87 -23.03 -31.62
C SER A 117 7.69 -23.86 -30.35
N PHE A 118 6.96 -24.97 -30.45
CA PHE A 118 7.00 -26.01 -29.43
C PHE A 118 8.39 -26.66 -29.49
N GLY A 119 9.08 -26.77 -28.35
CA GLY A 119 10.40 -27.40 -28.29
C GLY A 119 10.37 -28.83 -28.86
N SER A 120 11.55 -29.40 -29.11
CA SER A 120 11.66 -30.74 -29.71
C SER A 120 10.76 -31.76 -28.99
N PRO A 121 9.92 -32.52 -29.71
CA PRO A 121 8.99 -33.45 -29.10
C PRO A 121 9.76 -34.54 -28.32
N PRO A 122 9.25 -34.99 -27.17
CA PRO A 122 9.79 -36.14 -26.46
C PRO A 122 9.79 -37.39 -27.37
N GLY A 123 10.74 -38.30 -27.17
CA GLY A 123 10.81 -39.56 -27.92
C GLY A 123 9.66 -40.54 -27.65
N ASP A 124 8.81 -40.27 -26.65
CA ASP A 124 7.62 -41.05 -26.32
C ASP A 124 6.35 -40.39 -26.92
N PRO A 125 5.64 -41.06 -27.85
CA PRO A 125 4.44 -40.53 -28.52
C PRO A 125 3.30 -40.16 -27.57
N GLY A 126 3.11 -40.91 -26.47
CA GLY A 126 2.04 -40.64 -25.51
C GLY A 126 2.30 -39.36 -24.73
N MET A 127 3.53 -39.17 -24.28
CA MET A 127 3.97 -37.96 -23.58
C MET A 127 4.02 -36.74 -24.50
N ALA A 128 4.36 -36.92 -25.78
CA ALA A 128 4.36 -35.85 -26.77
C ALA A 128 2.98 -35.19 -26.92
N HIS A 129 1.91 -35.98 -26.95
CA HIS A 129 0.53 -35.45 -27.01
C HIS A 129 0.13 -34.66 -25.75
N PHE A 130 0.47 -35.16 -24.56
CA PHE A 130 0.18 -34.44 -23.31
C PHE A 130 0.96 -33.13 -23.21
N HIS A 131 2.25 -33.14 -23.54
CA HIS A 131 3.08 -31.93 -23.55
C HIS A 131 2.59 -30.90 -24.58
N GLN A 132 2.16 -31.35 -25.76
CA GLN A 132 1.59 -30.48 -26.78
C GLN A 132 0.27 -29.84 -26.32
N ALA A 133 -0.65 -30.64 -25.76
CA ALA A 133 -1.92 -30.14 -25.22
C ALA A 133 -1.70 -29.17 -24.04
N ALA A 134 -0.77 -29.48 -23.14
CA ALA A 134 -0.40 -28.59 -22.04
C ALA A 134 0.20 -27.27 -22.54
N SER A 135 1.06 -27.33 -23.55
CA SER A 135 1.68 -26.13 -24.16
C SER A 135 0.65 -25.26 -24.87
N GLN A 136 -0.30 -25.87 -25.61
CA GLN A 136 -1.40 -25.14 -26.25
C GLN A 136 -2.32 -24.47 -25.23
N ARG A 137 -2.63 -25.14 -24.12
CA ARG A 137 -3.41 -24.55 -23.02
C ARG A 137 -2.66 -23.38 -22.37
N ALA A 138 -1.37 -23.55 -22.09
CA ALA A 138 -0.54 -22.49 -21.53
C ALA A 138 -0.47 -21.26 -22.46
N GLU A 139 -0.34 -21.49 -23.77
CA GLU A 139 -0.32 -20.42 -24.76
C GLU A 139 -1.67 -19.72 -24.90
N ALA A 140 -2.78 -20.45 -24.87
CA ALA A 140 -4.12 -19.87 -24.87
C ALA A 140 -4.37 -19.00 -23.62
N VAL A 141 -3.93 -19.46 -22.45
CA VAL A 141 -3.99 -18.67 -21.21
C VAL A 141 -3.13 -17.42 -21.30
N ARG A 142 -1.91 -17.53 -21.85
CA ARG A 142 -1.00 -16.39 -22.06
C ARG A 142 -1.61 -15.35 -22.98
N MET A 143 -2.15 -15.77 -24.12
CA MET A 143 -2.78 -14.88 -25.11
C MET A 143 -4.01 -14.17 -24.53
N GLU A 144 -4.86 -14.87 -23.78
CA GLU A 144 -6.01 -14.25 -23.12
C GLU A 144 -5.57 -13.26 -22.03
N GLN A 145 -4.51 -13.58 -21.27
CA GLN A 145 -3.95 -12.65 -20.29
C GLN A 145 -3.35 -11.41 -20.95
N GLN A 146 -2.63 -11.57 -22.06
CA GLN A 146 -2.08 -10.45 -22.85
C GLN A 146 -3.20 -9.59 -23.44
N ARG A 147 -4.25 -10.21 -23.99
CA ARG A 147 -5.44 -9.51 -24.51
C ARG A 147 -6.10 -8.65 -23.42
N ARG A 148 -6.30 -9.22 -22.23
CA ARG A 148 -6.86 -8.49 -21.08
C ARG A 148 -5.96 -7.33 -20.64
N THR A 149 -4.66 -7.58 -20.53
CA THR A 149 -3.69 -6.55 -20.13
C THR A 149 -3.68 -5.40 -21.14
N LEU A 150 -3.65 -5.71 -22.44
CA LEU A 150 -3.69 -4.70 -23.50
C LEU A 150 -5.00 -3.92 -23.46
N TYR A 151 -6.12 -4.62 -23.29
CA TYR A 151 -7.43 -4.02 -23.12
C TYR A 151 -7.48 -3.06 -21.92
N GLU A 152 -6.93 -3.45 -20.76
CA GLU A 152 -6.86 -2.58 -19.57
C GLU A 152 -5.99 -1.34 -19.81
N LEU A 153 -4.83 -1.50 -20.44
CA LEU A 153 -3.92 -0.38 -20.75
C LEU A 153 -4.54 0.63 -21.72
N GLU A 154 -5.22 0.13 -22.75
CA GLU A 154 -5.89 0.96 -23.77
C GLU A 154 -7.18 1.57 -23.24
N ARG A 155 -7.89 0.85 -22.36
CA ARG A 155 -9.17 1.26 -21.77
C ARG A 155 -9.04 1.98 -20.44
N TYR A 156 -7.87 2.15 -19.83
CA TYR A 156 -7.73 3.02 -18.64
C TYR A 156 -6.38 3.70 -18.60
N PRO A 157 -5.95 4.40 -19.65
CA PRO A 157 -4.60 4.91 -19.78
C PRO A 157 -4.20 5.79 -18.59
N GLY A 158 -5.15 6.45 -17.91
CA GLY A 158 -4.85 7.30 -16.74
C GLY A 158 -4.56 6.61 -15.44
N LEU A 159 -4.97 5.35 -15.29
CA LEU A 159 -4.55 4.54 -14.15
C LEU A 159 -3.12 4.03 -14.33
N PHE A 160 -2.66 4.00 -15.58
CA PHE A 160 -1.37 3.50 -16.01
C PHE A 160 -0.48 4.61 -16.57
N GLN A 161 -0.64 5.85 -16.10
CA GLN A 161 0.19 6.98 -16.50
C GLN A 161 0.87 7.65 -15.30
N PHE A 162 2.03 8.23 -15.57
CA PHE A 162 2.66 9.18 -14.67
C PHE A 162 1.96 10.52 -14.79
N CYS A 163 1.57 11.09 -13.65
CA CYS A 163 1.00 12.42 -13.59
C CYS A 163 1.78 13.25 -12.58
N GLY A 164 2.06 14.50 -12.91
CA GLY A 164 2.71 15.42 -11.99
C GLY A 164 2.21 16.84 -12.14
N GLY A 165 2.50 17.64 -11.12
CA GLY A 165 2.08 19.03 -11.11
C GLY A 165 2.52 19.78 -9.87
N GLU A 166 2.04 21.01 -9.78
CA GLU A 166 2.18 21.89 -8.63
C GLU A 166 0.90 21.84 -7.78
N ILE A 167 1.08 22.02 -6.48
CA ILE A 167 0.00 22.04 -5.49
C ILE A 167 0.24 23.19 -4.51
N TRP A 168 -0.82 23.84 -4.09
CA TRP A 168 -0.87 24.84 -3.03
C TRP A 168 -1.96 24.43 -2.05
N CYS A 169 -1.68 24.46 -0.76
CA CYS A 169 -2.60 24.10 0.29
C CYS A 169 -2.54 25.16 1.38
N THR A 170 -3.67 25.80 1.68
CA THR A 170 -3.77 26.72 2.80
C THR A 170 -3.67 25.95 4.10
N THR A 171 -3.31 26.63 5.17
CA THR A 171 -3.30 26.11 6.54
C THR A 171 -4.66 25.59 7.00
N SER A 172 -5.74 26.15 6.44
CA SER A 172 -7.11 25.68 6.60
C SER A 172 -7.48 24.50 5.68
N GLY A 173 -6.54 23.88 4.97
CA GLY A 173 -6.78 22.75 4.08
C GLY A 173 -7.45 23.05 2.73
N LYS A 174 -7.52 24.32 2.29
CA LYS A 174 -8.01 24.66 0.94
C LYS A 174 -6.89 24.49 -0.08
N ILE A 175 -7.18 23.85 -1.21
CA ILE A 175 -6.14 23.45 -2.14
C ILE A 175 -6.37 24.00 -3.54
N ARG A 176 -5.28 24.35 -4.20
CA ARG A 176 -5.19 24.69 -5.63
C ARG A 176 -4.11 23.80 -6.26
N GLY A 177 -4.27 23.43 -7.52
CA GLY A 177 -3.29 22.57 -8.20
C GLY A 177 -3.20 22.84 -9.69
N LYS A 178 -2.05 22.51 -10.27
CA LYS A 178 -1.75 22.70 -11.70
C LYS A 178 -0.96 21.51 -12.24
N GLY A 179 -1.54 20.74 -13.15
CA GLY A 179 -0.86 19.61 -13.83
C GLY A 179 -0.24 19.98 -15.17
N ALA A 180 0.58 19.09 -15.72
CA ALA A 180 1.17 19.21 -17.06
C ALA A 180 0.20 18.79 -18.19
N LYS A 181 0.46 19.29 -19.41
CA LYS A 181 -0.28 19.00 -20.64
C LYS A 181 -0.32 17.50 -20.93
N GLY A 182 -1.52 16.91 -21.05
CA GLY A 182 -1.72 15.50 -21.44
C GLY A 182 -1.52 14.46 -20.34
N GLU A 183 -1.33 14.87 -19.08
CA GLU A 183 -1.14 13.97 -17.92
C GLU A 183 -2.42 13.73 -17.11
N LEU A 184 -3.58 13.75 -17.77
CA LEU A 184 -4.87 13.56 -17.08
C LEU A 184 -5.78 12.63 -17.85
N PRO A 185 -5.90 11.38 -17.39
CA PRO A 185 -7.14 10.66 -17.64
C PRO A 185 -7.97 10.40 -16.39
N PHE A 186 -7.41 10.49 -15.18
CA PHE A 186 -8.16 10.49 -13.91
C PHE A 186 -7.34 11.31 -12.90
N ALA A 187 -7.91 12.35 -12.29
CA ALA A 187 -7.28 13.08 -11.20
C ALA A 187 -7.14 12.15 -9.98
N THR A 188 -6.07 11.35 -9.99
CA THR A 188 -5.70 10.30 -9.02
C THR A 188 -5.79 10.86 -7.61
N GLY A 189 -5.25 12.05 -7.38
CA GLY A 189 -5.33 12.75 -6.11
C GLY A 189 -6.75 13.15 -5.70
N ALA A 190 -7.53 13.68 -6.64
CA ALA A 190 -8.87 14.16 -6.31
C ALA A 190 -9.88 13.04 -6.04
N ILE A 191 -9.72 11.94 -6.77
CA ILE A 191 -10.59 10.76 -6.72
C ILE A 191 -10.10 9.76 -5.67
N ALA A 192 -8.82 9.76 -5.31
CA ALA A 192 -8.37 9.12 -4.06
C ALA A 192 -8.87 9.87 -2.82
N GLY A 193 -9.44 11.07 -3.00
CA GLY A 193 -9.82 11.92 -1.89
C GLY A 193 -8.63 12.48 -1.12
N LEU A 194 -7.40 11.99 -1.33
CA LEU A 194 -6.19 12.26 -0.55
C LEU A 194 -5.90 13.72 -0.18
N ILE A 195 -6.47 14.67 -0.91
CA ILE A 195 -6.06 16.06 -0.87
C ILE A 195 -7.13 17.01 -0.29
N PHE A 196 -8.24 16.57 0.31
CA PHE A 196 -9.37 17.52 0.47
C PHE A 196 -10.12 17.52 1.80
N LEU A 197 -9.44 17.60 2.94
CA LEU A 197 -10.16 17.90 4.17
C LEU A 197 -9.41 18.86 5.09
N GLN A 198 -10.05 20.02 5.28
CA GLN A 198 -9.90 20.89 6.43
C GLN A 198 -10.26 20.09 7.68
N LEU A 199 -9.43 20.08 8.72
CA LEU A 199 -9.87 19.62 10.04
C LEU A 199 -10.85 20.65 10.63
N PRO A 200 -11.75 20.27 11.54
CA PRO A 200 -12.57 21.22 12.28
C PRO A 200 -11.70 22.31 12.92
N ASP A 201 -12.17 23.55 12.96
CA ASP A 201 -11.43 24.68 13.52
C ASP A 201 -11.01 24.38 14.98
N ASP A 202 -11.85 23.68 15.75
CA ASP A 202 -11.55 23.30 17.14
C ASP A 202 -10.61 22.09 17.30
N GLY A 203 -10.18 21.47 16.18
CA GLY A 203 -9.31 20.29 16.15
C GLY A 203 -9.93 19.02 16.76
N LYS A 204 -11.25 19.00 17.02
CA LYS A 204 -11.92 17.91 17.76
C LYS A 204 -12.83 17.06 16.88
N THR A 205 -12.98 15.80 17.26
CA THR A 205 -13.90 14.83 16.64
C THR A 205 -15.36 15.04 17.00
N THR A 206 -15.73 16.08 17.76
CA THR A 206 -17.10 16.15 18.31
C THR A 206 -18.12 16.76 17.36
N SER A 207 -17.69 17.40 16.27
CA SER A 207 -18.61 18.02 15.31
C SER A 207 -18.29 17.64 13.87
N GLY A 208 -19.34 17.34 13.09
CA GLY A 208 -19.23 17.16 11.64
C GLY A 208 -19.08 18.49 10.93
N PHE A 209 -18.51 18.46 9.73
CA PHE A 209 -18.24 19.65 8.93
C PHE A 209 -18.38 19.34 7.44
N SER A 210 -18.51 20.39 6.63
CA SER A 210 -18.55 20.26 5.17
C SER A 210 -17.50 21.15 4.53
N SER A 211 -16.97 20.71 3.39
CA SER A 211 -16.03 21.48 2.58
C SER A 211 -16.50 21.53 1.13
N ARG A 212 -16.22 22.67 0.47
CA ARG A 212 -16.42 22.85 -0.96
C ARG A 212 -15.13 23.38 -1.55
N SER A 213 -14.65 22.75 -2.61
CA SER A 213 -13.50 23.22 -3.38
C SER A 213 -13.85 23.26 -4.86
N GLU A 214 -13.30 24.25 -5.56
CA GLU A 214 -13.41 24.37 -7.02
C GLU A 214 -11.99 24.40 -7.59
N SER A 215 -11.78 23.69 -8.70
CA SER A 215 -10.48 23.59 -9.37
C SER A 215 -10.64 23.73 -10.87
N GLU A 216 -9.73 24.47 -11.51
CA GLU A 216 -9.65 24.58 -12.96
C GLU A 216 -8.62 23.56 -13.49
N LEU A 217 -9.06 22.71 -14.43
CA LEU A 217 -8.23 21.74 -15.12
C LEU A 217 -8.00 22.18 -16.56
N ASN A 218 -6.75 22.12 -17.00
CA ASN A 218 -6.36 22.31 -18.39
C ASN A 218 -6.29 20.94 -19.08
N PHE A 219 -7.24 20.64 -19.96
CA PHE A 219 -7.19 19.50 -20.87
C PHE A 219 -6.53 19.91 -22.17
N VAL A 220 -5.66 19.08 -22.73
CA VAL A 220 -5.26 19.24 -24.13
C VAL A 220 -5.53 17.94 -24.86
N SER A 221 -6.30 18.05 -25.94
CA SER A 221 -6.55 16.94 -26.86
C SER A 221 -5.25 16.54 -27.56
N SER A 222 -5.07 15.23 -27.81
CA SER A 222 -3.96 14.73 -28.64
C SER A 222 -4.01 15.25 -30.07
N ASP A 223 -5.20 15.65 -30.52
CA ASP A 223 -5.47 15.88 -31.94
C ASP A 223 -5.44 17.36 -32.32
N ASN A 224 -5.43 18.27 -31.33
CA ASN A 224 -5.33 19.72 -31.54
C ASN A 224 -4.70 20.38 -30.30
N ASP A 225 -3.82 21.36 -30.52
CA ASP A 225 -3.18 22.19 -29.49
C ASP A 225 -4.13 23.07 -28.66
N GLN A 226 -5.45 22.84 -28.74
CA GLN A 226 -6.46 23.53 -27.96
C GLN A 226 -6.43 23.05 -26.50
N VAL A 227 -6.23 24.01 -25.60
CA VAL A 227 -6.39 23.84 -24.15
C VAL A 227 -7.86 24.03 -23.81
N ALA A 228 -8.59 22.95 -23.56
CA ALA A 228 -9.94 23.03 -22.99
C ALA A 228 -9.82 23.16 -21.47
N THR A 229 -10.22 24.32 -20.93
CA THR A 229 -10.34 24.53 -19.48
C THR A 229 -11.65 23.95 -18.98
N SER A 230 -11.62 23.10 -17.96
CA SER A 230 -12.81 22.62 -17.25
C SER A 230 -12.75 23.00 -15.79
N ARG A 231 -13.90 23.28 -15.20
CA ARG A 231 -14.04 23.36 -13.76
C ARG A 231 -14.45 22.01 -13.18
N ILE A 232 -13.90 21.68 -12.03
CA ILE A 232 -14.37 20.61 -11.14
C ILE A 232 -14.78 21.27 -9.83
N SER A 233 -15.95 20.91 -9.33
CA SER A 233 -16.41 21.23 -7.98
C SER A 233 -16.43 19.94 -7.17
N ILE A 234 -15.88 20.00 -5.96
CA ILE A 234 -15.87 18.89 -5.00
C ILE A 234 -16.57 19.37 -3.74
N PHE A 235 -17.64 18.70 -3.38
CA PHE A 235 -18.33 18.85 -2.11
C PHE A 235 -18.04 17.61 -1.25
N SER A 236 -17.70 17.83 0.01
CA SER A 236 -17.45 16.74 0.97
C SER A 236 -18.15 17.04 2.29
N LEU A 237 -18.90 16.09 2.80
CA LEU A 237 -19.49 16.09 4.13
C LEU A 237 -18.75 15.07 5.00
N MET A 238 -18.33 15.50 6.19
CA MET A 238 -17.60 14.70 7.16
C MET A 238 -18.40 14.54 8.44
N THR A 239 -18.62 13.30 8.83
CA THR A 239 -19.33 12.93 10.05
C THR A 239 -18.36 12.18 10.97
N PRO A 240 -18.17 12.59 12.23
CA PRO A 240 -17.23 11.91 13.11
C PRO A 240 -17.64 10.47 13.42
N ARG A 241 -16.64 9.63 13.62
CA ARG A 241 -16.78 8.23 14.03
C ARG A 241 -15.66 7.82 14.98
N ASP A 242 -15.81 6.65 15.59
CA ASP A 242 -14.75 6.07 16.41
C ASP A 242 -13.54 5.70 15.53
N PRO A 243 -12.32 6.15 15.89
CA PRO A 243 -11.10 5.81 15.16
C PRO A 243 -10.69 4.36 15.41
N MET A 244 -10.06 3.73 14.42
CA MET A 244 -9.53 2.37 14.62
C MET A 244 -8.30 2.35 15.55
N LYS A 245 -7.66 3.50 15.76
CA LYS A 245 -6.48 3.63 16.63
C LYS A 245 -6.61 4.81 17.58
N GLU A 246 -6.16 4.57 18.80
CA GLU A 246 -6.04 5.61 19.83
C GLU A 246 -5.12 6.76 19.34
N GLY A 247 -5.54 8.00 19.57
CA GLY A 247 -4.81 9.20 19.15
C GLY A 247 -5.04 9.63 17.70
N GLN A 248 -5.88 8.93 16.93
CA GLN A 248 -6.29 9.34 15.58
C GLN A 248 -7.70 9.95 15.60
N LEU A 249 -8.02 10.77 14.59
CA LEU A 249 -9.38 11.23 14.33
C LEU A 249 -9.93 10.42 13.16
N ALA A 250 -11.19 10.02 13.21
CA ALA A 250 -11.82 9.32 12.11
C ALA A 250 -13.17 9.93 11.77
N PHE A 251 -13.49 9.90 10.48
CA PHE A 251 -14.71 10.47 9.95
C PHE A 251 -15.26 9.58 8.84
N ASP A 252 -16.57 9.35 8.85
CA ASP A 252 -17.28 8.94 7.64
C ASP A 252 -17.34 10.13 6.69
N ARG A 253 -17.17 9.85 5.39
CA ARG A 253 -17.12 10.85 4.32
C ARG A 253 -18.19 10.54 3.29
N GLU A 254 -18.97 11.54 2.96
CA GLU A 254 -19.78 11.59 1.74
C GLU A 254 -19.17 12.64 0.81
N VAL A 255 -19.01 12.32 -0.46
CA VAL A 255 -18.36 13.21 -1.43
C VAL A 255 -19.12 13.21 -2.74
N GLU A 256 -19.31 14.41 -3.28
CA GLU A 256 -19.80 14.63 -4.63
C GLU A 256 -18.77 15.44 -5.42
N ILE A 257 -18.38 14.93 -6.58
CA ILE A 257 -17.50 15.61 -7.52
C ILE A 257 -18.30 15.85 -8.79
N ALA A 258 -18.50 17.11 -9.14
CA ALA A 258 -19.20 17.51 -10.34
C ALA A 258 -18.26 18.28 -11.26
N GLY A 259 -18.29 17.98 -12.55
CA GLY A 259 -17.40 18.60 -13.54
C GLY A 259 -16.24 17.70 -13.93
N GLY A 260 -15.35 18.24 -14.75
CA GLY A 260 -14.35 17.45 -15.46
C GLY A 260 -14.89 16.98 -16.81
N VAL A 261 -14.06 17.09 -17.84
CA VAL A 261 -14.42 16.75 -19.21
C VAL A 261 -13.74 15.43 -19.55
N SER A 262 -14.52 14.36 -19.71
CA SER A 262 -14.11 13.24 -20.55
C SER A 262 -14.89 13.35 -21.85
N ALA A 263 -14.21 13.64 -22.96
CA ALA A 263 -14.80 13.72 -24.30
C ALA A 263 -16.07 14.59 -24.41
N GLY A 264 -16.06 15.80 -23.83
CA GLY A 264 -17.16 16.76 -23.95
C GLY A 264 -18.37 16.52 -23.03
N LYS A 265 -18.33 15.53 -22.12
CA LYS A 265 -19.39 15.27 -21.14
C LYS A 265 -18.96 15.64 -19.73
N GLN A 266 -19.89 16.23 -18.97
CA GLN A 266 -19.74 16.46 -17.54
C GLN A 266 -19.79 15.13 -16.79
N LEU A 267 -18.81 14.91 -15.94
CA LEU A 267 -18.72 13.74 -15.08
C LEU A 267 -19.27 14.10 -13.69
N THR A 268 -20.14 13.25 -13.14
CA THR A 268 -20.60 13.34 -11.76
C THR A 268 -20.20 12.07 -11.03
N LEU A 269 -19.46 12.24 -9.93
CA LEU A 269 -19.07 11.16 -9.02
C LEU A 269 -19.77 11.41 -7.70
N SER A 270 -20.54 10.44 -7.23
CA SER A 270 -21.03 10.43 -5.85
C SER A 270 -20.40 9.24 -5.15
N GLY A 271 -19.81 9.45 -3.98
CA GLY A 271 -19.21 8.36 -3.23
C GLY A 271 -19.30 8.53 -1.73
N SER A 272 -19.13 7.43 -1.02
CA SER A 272 -19.06 7.41 0.43
C SER A 272 -17.93 6.51 0.91
N GLY A 273 -17.46 6.76 2.12
CA GLY A 273 -16.38 5.97 2.70
C GLY A 273 -15.93 6.53 4.04
N MET A 274 -14.66 6.33 4.38
CA MET A 274 -14.10 6.83 5.64
C MET A 274 -12.67 7.33 5.50
N TRP A 275 -12.28 8.18 6.42
CA TRP A 275 -10.96 8.78 6.51
C TRP A 275 -10.48 8.74 7.95
N GLU A 276 -9.20 8.47 8.13
CA GLU A 276 -8.48 8.57 9.38
C GLU A 276 -7.39 9.63 9.26
N PHE A 277 -7.23 10.42 10.31
CA PHE A 277 -6.29 11.52 10.41
C PHE A 277 -5.37 11.33 11.60
N SER A 278 -4.13 11.72 11.42
CA SER A 278 -3.18 11.87 12.52
C SER A 278 -3.12 13.35 12.90
N PRO A 279 -3.58 13.75 14.10
CA PRO A 279 -3.39 15.11 14.60
C PRO A 279 -1.93 15.54 14.61
N GLU A 280 -1.02 14.62 14.95
CA GLU A 280 0.43 14.88 14.97
C GLU A 280 0.98 15.28 13.60
N MET A 281 0.46 14.67 12.53
CA MET A 281 0.86 14.99 11.15
C MET A 281 -0.03 16.06 10.51
N GLY A 282 -1.17 16.38 11.12
CA GLY A 282 -2.25 17.22 10.58
C GLY A 282 -2.66 16.89 9.15
N MET A 283 -2.57 15.62 8.75
CA MET A 283 -2.82 15.13 7.39
C MET A 283 -3.64 13.82 7.44
N PRO A 284 -4.38 13.49 6.36
CA PRO A 284 -5.01 12.19 6.22
C PRO A 284 -3.95 11.08 6.29
N TYR A 285 -4.23 10.07 7.11
CA TYR A 285 -3.35 8.94 7.35
C TYR A 285 -3.80 7.70 6.56
N ALA A 286 -5.11 7.47 6.47
CA ALA A 286 -5.70 6.38 5.70
C ALA A 286 -7.11 6.76 5.28
N GLY A 287 -7.64 6.11 4.25
CA GLY A 287 -9.03 6.29 3.86
C GLY A 287 -9.39 5.50 2.63
N SER A 288 -10.68 5.48 2.33
CA SER A 288 -11.24 4.84 1.16
C SER A 288 -12.58 5.43 0.83
N VAL A 289 -12.90 5.49 -0.46
CA VAL A 289 -14.18 5.97 -0.95
C VAL A 289 -14.64 5.07 -2.10
N ASP A 290 -15.90 4.67 -2.01
CA ASP A 290 -16.60 3.94 -3.06
C ASP A 290 -17.42 4.94 -3.88
N TYR A 291 -17.02 5.18 -5.12
CA TYR A 291 -17.67 6.08 -6.06
C TYR A 291 -18.60 5.30 -7.01
N LYS A 292 -19.79 5.86 -7.20
CA LYS A 292 -20.67 5.59 -8.33
C LYS A 292 -20.44 6.65 -9.39
N ILE A 293 -20.23 6.21 -10.63
CA ILE A 293 -19.88 7.08 -11.75
C ILE A 293 -21.03 7.07 -12.75
N GLU A 294 -21.62 8.25 -12.98
CA GLU A 294 -22.72 8.45 -13.91
C GLU A 294 -22.35 9.48 -15.00
N GLY A 295 -22.95 9.33 -16.18
CA GLY A 295 -22.78 10.30 -17.29
C GLY A 295 -21.50 10.18 -18.11
N ALA A 296 -20.55 9.34 -17.68
CA ALA A 296 -19.30 9.09 -18.38
C ALA A 296 -19.29 7.71 -19.05
N SER A 297 -19.34 7.68 -20.38
CA SER A 297 -19.04 6.45 -21.10
C SER A 297 -17.55 6.34 -21.33
N TYR A 298 -16.95 5.30 -20.75
CA TYR A 298 -15.60 4.93 -21.11
C TYR A 298 -15.65 4.19 -22.46
N ILE A 299 -15.33 4.89 -23.54
CA ILE A 299 -15.25 4.38 -24.92
C ILE A 299 -16.42 3.43 -25.27
N GLY A 300 -17.60 4.01 -25.50
CA GLY A 300 -18.63 3.44 -26.38
C GLY A 300 -19.43 2.22 -25.89
N LYS A 301 -19.22 1.69 -24.68
CA LYS A 301 -20.05 0.55 -24.19
C LYS A 301 -20.49 0.60 -22.73
N ALA A 302 -19.66 1.03 -21.78
CA ALA A 302 -20.13 1.15 -20.39
C ALA A 302 -20.78 2.52 -20.18
N THR A 303 -22.02 2.56 -19.69
CA THR A 303 -22.72 3.79 -19.26
C THR A 303 -22.53 4.06 -17.76
N GLN A 304 -22.14 3.05 -16.98
CA GLN A 304 -21.94 3.09 -15.53
C GLN A 304 -20.83 2.11 -15.10
N PHE A 305 -20.02 2.51 -14.11
CA PHE A 305 -19.05 1.63 -13.44
C PHE A 305 -18.86 2.06 -11.99
N ASP A 306 -18.52 1.09 -11.13
CA ASP A 306 -18.17 1.36 -9.74
C ASP A 306 -16.65 1.56 -9.65
N LEU A 307 -16.21 2.57 -8.90
CA LEU A 307 -14.81 2.81 -8.61
C LEU A 307 -14.60 2.88 -7.11
N ARG A 308 -13.81 1.94 -6.57
CA ARG A 308 -13.30 2.02 -5.21
C ARG A 308 -11.88 2.54 -5.20
N VAL A 309 -11.62 3.53 -4.36
CA VAL A 309 -10.27 4.04 -4.14
C VAL A 309 -9.91 3.95 -2.67
N GLY A 310 -8.77 3.33 -2.35
CA GLY A 310 -8.18 3.32 -1.02
C GLY A 310 -6.84 4.03 -1.02
N PHE A 311 -6.48 4.65 0.10
CA PHE A 311 -5.19 5.29 0.28
C PHE A 311 -4.63 5.09 1.68
N HIS A 312 -3.30 5.14 1.78
CA HIS A 312 -2.58 5.15 3.05
C HIS A 312 -1.32 5.99 2.96
N TYR A 313 -1.02 6.72 4.02
CA TYR A 313 0.27 7.38 4.21
C TYR A 313 1.38 6.32 4.34
N LEU A 314 2.47 6.51 3.58
CA LEU A 314 3.59 5.60 3.49
C LEU A 314 4.84 6.23 4.12
N ASP A 315 5.06 5.94 5.39
CA ASP A 315 6.41 6.04 5.94
C ASP A 315 7.33 4.98 5.28
N PRO A 316 8.66 5.02 5.51
CA PRO A 316 9.57 4.07 4.87
C PRO A 316 9.23 2.59 5.11
N VAL A 317 8.61 2.24 6.24
CA VAL A 317 8.23 0.85 6.55
C VAL A 317 6.95 0.45 5.80
N ARG A 318 5.93 1.31 5.84
CA ARG A 318 4.68 1.09 5.10
C ARG A 318 4.90 1.10 3.59
N ALA A 319 5.80 1.94 3.10
CA ALA A 319 6.23 1.95 1.71
C ALA A 319 6.78 0.59 1.30
N MET A 320 7.64 -0.05 2.12
CA MET A 320 8.14 -1.39 1.81
C MET A 320 7.02 -2.41 1.68
N LEU A 321 6.03 -2.40 2.60
CA LEU A 321 4.87 -3.31 2.51
C LEU A 321 4.03 -3.05 1.27
N PHE A 322 3.72 -1.77 1.03
CA PHE A 322 2.93 -1.35 -0.11
C PHE A 322 3.62 -1.78 -1.42
N ASP A 323 4.92 -1.55 -1.54
CA ASP A 323 5.69 -1.91 -2.74
C ASP A 323 5.67 -3.43 -3.04
N HIS A 324 5.41 -4.28 -2.04
CA HIS A 324 5.37 -5.76 -2.15
C HIS A 324 3.96 -6.36 -2.23
N ASP A 325 2.96 -5.56 -2.61
CA ASP A 325 1.53 -5.91 -2.67
C ASP A 325 0.91 -6.37 -1.36
N LEU A 326 1.38 -5.78 -0.26
CA LEU A 326 0.82 -5.99 1.06
C LEU A 326 0.10 -4.74 1.57
N LEU A 327 -0.79 -4.96 2.54
CA LEU A 327 -1.42 -3.88 3.28
C LEU A 327 -0.33 -3.04 3.98
N PRO A 328 -0.44 -1.71 4.03
CA PRO A 328 0.49 -0.84 4.75
C PRO A 328 0.20 -0.79 6.26
N THR A 329 -0.28 -1.89 6.84
CA THR A 329 -0.74 -2.03 8.24
C THR A 329 -0.14 -3.29 8.88
N MET A 330 -0.31 -3.46 10.19
CA MET A 330 0.15 -4.67 10.89
C MET A 330 -0.52 -5.95 10.39
N GLU A 331 -1.79 -5.85 9.98
CA GLU A 331 -2.58 -6.97 9.47
C GLU A 331 -1.95 -7.62 8.23
N ALA A 332 -1.08 -6.88 7.52
CA ALA A 332 -0.28 -7.41 6.42
C ALA A 332 0.52 -8.66 6.79
N PHE A 333 0.88 -8.82 8.05
CA PHE A 333 1.67 -9.94 8.53
C PHE A 333 0.82 -11.09 9.05
N ASP A 334 -0.50 -10.95 9.12
CA ASP A 334 -1.37 -12.03 9.57
C ASP A 334 -1.31 -13.20 8.59
N ALA A 335 -1.50 -14.42 9.08
CA ALA A 335 -1.43 -15.62 8.24
C ALA A 335 -2.48 -15.64 7.11
N THR A 336 -3.59 -14.91 7.28
CA THR A 336 -4.65 -14.73 6.28
C THR A 336 -4.20 -13.87 5.10
N ASN A 337 -3.45 -12.80 5.37
CA ASN A 337 -2.97 -11.85 4.36
C ASN A 337 -1.60 -12.23 3.79
N LEU A 338 -0.77 -12.91 4.59
CA LEU A 338 0.56 -13.36 4.22
C LEU A 338 0.80 -14.80 4.71
N PRO A 339 0.34 -15.81 3.94
CA PRO A 339 0.40 -17.21 4.33
C PRO A 339 1.82 -17.69 4.65
N ARG A 340 1.96 -18.50 5.70
CA ARG A 340 3.25 -19.12 6.04
C ARG A 340 3.58 -20.29 5.14
N LEU A 341 4.86 -20.45 4.82
CA LEU A 341 5.34 -21.66 4.16
C LEU A 341 5.31 -22.83 5.14
N THR A 342 4.53 -23.85 4.83
CA THR A 342 4.54 -25.11 5.60
C THR A 342 5.89 -25.80 5.49
N SER A 343 6.26 -26.61 6.49
CA SER A 343 7.51 -27.39 6.47
C SER A 343 7.62 -28.28 5.23
N LYS A 344 6.48 -28.81 4.74
CA LYS A 344 6.41 -29.59 3.50
C LYS A 344 6.77 -28.74 2.28
N GLN A 345 6.13 -27.58 2.11
CA GLN A 345 6.44 -26.65 1.01
C GLN A 345 7.90 -26.21 1.04
N GLN A 346 8.43 -25.85 2.21
CA GLN A 346 9.83 -25.45 2.34
C GLN A 346 10.80 -26.56 1.91
N SER A 347 10.51 -27.81 2.31
CA SER A 347 11.32 -28.98 1.94
C SER A 347 11.25 -29.28 0.44
N GLU A 348 10.05 -29.26 -0.14
CA GLU A 348 9.83 -29.50 -1.58
C GLU A 348 10.49 -28.42 -2.45
N MET A 349 10.36 -27.14 -2.07
CA MET A 349 11.02 -26.02 -2.75
C MET A 349 12.54 -26.13 -2.63
N ALA A 350 13.07 -26.46 -1.45
CA ALA A 350 14.51 -26.64 -1.26
C ALA A 350 15.06 -27.78 -2.13
N LYS A 351 14.36 -28.92 -2.18
CA LYS A 351 14.74 -30.06 -3.03
C LYS A 351 14.65 -29.74 -4.52
N TYR A 352 13.68 -28.91 -4.92
CA TYR A 352 13.51 -28.52 -6.31
C TYR A 352 14.64 -27.58 -6.77
N TRP A 353 15.01 -26.61 -5.93
CA TRP A 353 16.08 -25.64 -6.21
C TRP A 353 17.48 -26.12 -5.82
N GLU A 354 17.63 -27.33 -5.28
CA GLU A 354 18.94 -27.89 -4.94
C GLU A 354 19.90 -27.88 -6.15
N PRO A 355 21.15 -27.41 -5.97
CA PRO A 355 22.11 -27.31 -7.06
C PRO A 355 22.38 -28.71 -7.62
N ARG A 356 22.33 -28.82 -8.94
CA ARG A 356 22.55 -30.08 -9.65
C ARG A 356 23.89 -30.05 -10.35
N SER A 357 24.53 -31.23 -10.42
CA SER A 357 25.75 -31.42 -11.22
C SER A 357 25.54 -30.93 -12.65
N LYS A 358 26.55 -30.25 -13.22
CA LYS A 358 26.58 -29.81 -14.63
C LYS A 358 26.29 -30.93 -15.64
N ASN A 359 26.49 -32.19 -15.24
CA ASN A 359 26.23 -33.38 -16.06
C ASN A 359 24.82 -33.95 -15.89
N SER A 360 23.93 -33.29 -15.14
CA SER A 360 22.56 -33.76 -14.94
C SER A 360 21.72 -33.56 -16.19
N VAL A 361 21.16 -34.65 -16.73
CA VAL A 361 20.23 -34.65 -17.88
C VAL A 361 18.82 -34.23 -17.45
N PHE A 362 18.54 -34.17 -16.15
CA PHE A 362 17.22 -33.83 -15.63
C PHE A 362 16.99 -32.32 -15.68
N ARG A 363 16.12 -31.88 -16.59
CA ARG A 363 15.57 -30.53 -16.55
C ARG A 363 14.43 -30.47 -15.53
N PRO A 364 14.44 -29.52 -14.58
CA PRO A 364 13.33 -29.33 -13.66
C PRO A 364 12.01 -29.12 -14.43
N ASP A 365 10.92 -29.66 -13.91
CA ASP A 365 9.59 -29.39 -14.46
C ASP A 365 9.31 -27.89 -14.36
N ARG A 366 9.20 -27.23 -15.52
CA ARG A 366 8.95 -25.79 -15.63
C ARG A 366 7.62 -25.39 -14.98
N SER A 367 6.60 -26.24 -15.06
CA SER A 367 5.29 -25.96 -14.47
C SER A 367 5.38 -25.93 -12.94
N LEU A 368 6.15 -26.86 -12.36
CA LEU A 368 6.42 -26.92 -10.93
C LEU A 368 7.26 -25.72 -10.45
N GLY A 369 8.25 -25.30 -11.26
CA GLY A 369 9.06 -24.10 -10.98
C GLY A 369 8.23 -22.82 -10.95
N ILE A 370 7.26 -22.68 -11.87
CA ILE A 370 6.30 -21.57 -11.88
C ILE A 370 5.43 -21.60 -10.62
N GLN A 371 4.96 -22.78 -10.20
CA GLN A 371 4.15 -22.92 -8.98
C GLN A 371 4.94 -22.52 -7.72
N PHE A 372 6.17 -23.00 -7.56
CA PHE A 372 7.00 -22.65 -6.40
C PHE A 372 7.40 -21.17 -6.38
N THR A 373 7.69 -20.60 -7.55
CA THR A 373 7.93 -19.16 -7.67
C THR A 373 6.70 -18.38 -7.21
N ARG A 374 5.51 -18.74 -7.70
CA ARG A 374 4.25 -18.12 -7.29
C ARG A 374 4.05 -18.19 -5.78
N ILE A 375 4.18 -19.37 -5.20
CA ILE A 375 4.08 -19.59 -3.74
C ILE A 375 5.08 -18.71 -2.99
N ALA A 376 6.35 -18.69 -3.39
CA ALA A 376 7.39 -17.88 -2.75
C ALA A 376 7.07 -16.38 -2.80
N THR A 377 6.59 -15.90 -3.95
CA THR A 377 6.25 -14.49 -4.15
C THR A 377 4.95 -14.05 -3.46
N SER A 378 4.10 -14.98 -3.01
CA SER A 378 2.83 -14.69 -2.34
C SER A 378 2.78 -15.11 -0.86
N SER A 379 3.88 -15.62 -0.31
CA SER A 379 3.96 -16.11 1.08
C SER A 379 4.88 -15.26 1.96
N ALA A 380 4.80 -15.49 3.26
CA ALA A 380 5.77 -15.01 4.23
C ALA A 380 7.15 -15.62 3.94
N PRO A 381 8.25 -14.92 4.30
CA PRO A 381 9.58 -15.51 4.22
C PRO A 381 9.64 -16.79 5.05
N PRO A 382 10.45 -17.80 4.64
CA PRO A 382 10.77 -18.91 5.52
C PRO A 382 11.54 -18.38 6.75
N PRO A 383 11.65 -19.17 7.84
CA PRO A 383 12.44 -18.76 9.00
C PRO A 383 13.86 -18.32 8.63
N ALA A 384 14.40 -17.37 9.37
CA ALA A 384 15.76 -16.87 9.15
C ALA A 384 16.77 -18.02 9.19
N ASN A 385 17.73 -18.01 8.26
CA ASN A 385 18.79 -19.02 8.14
C ASN A 385 18.29 -20.47 7.88
N SER A 386 17.01 -20.64 7.51
CA SER A 386 16.47 -21.92 7.04
C SER A 386 17.27 -22.47 5.85
N LYS A 387 17.20 -23.80 5.63
CA LYS A 387 17.85 -24.46 4.50
C LYS A 387 17.48 -23.77 3.18
N LEU A 388 16.18 -23.46 3.00
CA LEU A 388 15.66 -22.80 1.81
C LEU A 388 16.27 -21.41 1.59
N GLN A 389 16.30 -20.55 2.63
CA GLN A 389 16.86 -19.20 2.49
C GLN A 389 18.37 -19.23 2.19
N ARG A 390 19.12 -20.12 2.86
CA ARG A 390 20.57 -20.26 2.62
C ARG A 390 20.87 -20.76 1.22
N LEU A 391 20.08 -21.73 0.75
CA LEU A 391 20.20 -22.26 -0.59
C LEU A 391 20.00 -21.16 -1.63
N LEU A 392 18.87 -20.45 -1.59
CA LEU A 392 18.62 -19.36 -2.54
C LEU A 392 19.71 -18.27 -2.55
N LYS A 393 20.31 -17.97 -1.39
CA LYS A 393 21.43 -17.03 -1.31
C LYS A 393 22.68 -17.58 -2.01
N GLN A 394 23.02 -18.84 -1.77
CA GLN A 394 24.15 -19.50 -2.46
C GLN A 394 23.94 -19.52 -3.98
N GLU A 395 22.71 -19.72 -4.43
CA GLU A 395 22.41 -19.73 -5.87
C GLU A 395 22.45 -18.36 -6.54
N LEU A 396 22.34 -17.26 -5.78
CA LEU A 396 22.65 -15.94 -6.34
C LEU A 396 24.15 -15.79 -6.63
N ASP A 397 25.01 -16.50 -5.91
CA ASP A 397 26.46 -16.43 -6.06
C ASP A 397 27.02 -17.39 -7.13
N ASP A 398 26.24 -18.39 -7.59
CA ASP A 398 26.69 -19.40 -8.58
C ASP A 398 26.44 -18.97 -10.04
N ASP A 399 27.45 -18.90 -10.90
CA ASP A 399 27.35 -18.40 -12.30
C ASP A 399 26.62 -19.31 -13.30
N SER A 400 25.69 -20.14 -12.83
CA SER A 400 25.02 -21.16 -13.63
C SER A 400 23.77 -20.63 -14.36
N ASP A 401 23.57 -21.08 -15.61
CA ASP A 401 22.59 -20.52 -16.57
C ASP A 401 21.11 -20.60 -16.13
N TRP A 402 20.80 -21.44 -15.15
CA TRP A 402 19.44 -21.66 -14.65
C TRP A 402 18.92 -20.51 -13.78
N LYS A 403 19.80 -19.58 -13.35
CA LYS A 403 19.42 -18.27 -12.78
C LYS A 403 18.40 -17.51 -13.63
N ASN A 404 18.41 -17.73 -14.95
CA ASN A 404 17.51 -17.03 -15.88
C ASN A 404 16.06 -17.54 -15.83
N ASP A 405 15.81 -18.76 -15.32
CA ASP A 405 14.48 -19.36 -15.27
C ASP A 405 13.72 -19.05 -13.97
N VAL A 406 14.42 -18.63 -12.91
CA VAL A 406 13.83 -18.34 -11.59
C VAL A 406 14.30 -17.00 -11.05
N GLN A 407 13.35 -16.15 -10.67
CA GLN A 407 13.62 -14.79 -10.17
C GLN A 407 14.10 -14.78 -8.71
N PHE A 408 15.18 -15.49 -8.39
CA PHE A 408 15.69 -15.64 -7.02
C PHE A 408 15.99 -14.33 -6.32
N GLU A 409 16.63 -13.41 -7.03
CA GLU A 409 16.93 -12.08 -6.52
C GLU A 409 15.65 -11.35 -6.08
N GLN A 410 14.58 -11.47 -6.86
CA GLN A 410 13.30 -10.83 -6.55
C GLN A 410 12.62 -11.49 -5.36
N ILE A 411 12.66 -12.83 -5.27
CA ILE A 411 12.11 -13.58 -4.13
C ILE A 411 12.83 -13.19 -2.84
N LEU A 412 14.17 -13.21 -2.85
CA LEU A 412 14.98 -12.88 -1.68
C LEU A 412 14.83 -11.41 -1.27
N SER A 413 14.88 -10.49 -2.23
CA SER A 413 14.66 -9.06 -1.99
C SER A 413 13.31 -8.79 -1.34
N ARG A 414 12.25 -9.47 -1.82
CA ARG A 414 10.91 -9.38 -1.22
C ARG A 414 10.89 -9.93 0.20
N TRP A 415 11.40 -11.14 0.42
CA TRP A 415 11.45 -11.77 1.73
C TRP A 415 12.22 -10.94 2.76
N ASP A 416 13.38 -10.41 2.38
CA ASP A 416 14.20 -9.57 3.26
C ASP A 416 13.49 -8.23 3.55
N SER A 417 12.82 -7.64 2.57
CA SER A 417 12.03 -6.40 2.76
C SER A 417 10.87 -6.60 3.73
N ILE A 418 10.12 -7.71 3.58
CA ILE A 418 9.01 -8.05 4.48
C ILE A 418 9.52 -8.29 5.90
N ARG A 419 10.62 -9.03 6.06
CA ARG A 419 11.21 -9.27 7.37
C ARG A 419 11.69 -7.97 8.03
N LYS A 420 12.33 -7.09 7.25
CA LYS A 420 12.76 -5.76 7.71
C LYS A 420 11.56 -4.88 8.08
N ALA A 421 10.45 -4.98 7.37
CA ALA A 421 9.24 -4.24 7.71
C ALA A 421 8.63 -4.77 9.02
N ALA A 422 8.50 -6.09 9.16
CA ALA A 422 7.95 -6.74 10.36
C ALA A 422 8.69 -6.40 11.66
N THR A 423 10.03 -6.28 11.60
CA THR A 423 10.86 -5.91 12.76
C THR A 423 10.80 -4.42 13.12
N LYS A 424 10.31 -3.57 12.21
CA LYS A 424 10.19 -2.12 12.43
C LYS A 424 8.77 -1.66 12.72
N PHE A 425 7.79 -2.55 12.60
CA PHE A 425 6.39 -2.20 12.80
C PHE A 425 6.01 -2.47 14.27
N PRO A 426 5.49 -1.47 14.99
CA PRO A 426 5.03 -1.66 16.37
C PRO A 426 3.81 -2.59 16.42
N ARG A 427 3.82 -3.53 17.36
CA ARG A 427 2.70 -4.45 17.60
C ARG A 427 2.47 -4.65 19.09
N GLU A 428 1.26 -5.12 19.41
CA GLU A 428 0.93 -5.58 20.75
C GLU A 428 1.34 -7.05 20.88
N TRP A 429 2.12 -7.34 21.91
CA TRP A 429 2.56 -8.69 22.29
C TRP A 429 1.78 -9.11 23.52
N SER A 430 1.36 -10.36 23.59
CA SER A 430 0.53 -10.87 24.68
C SER A 430 1.07 -12.16 25.26
N ASP A 431 0.76 -12.38 26.54
CA ASP A 431 0.89 -13.69 27.16
C ASP A 431 -0.13 -14.70 26.59
N PRO A 432 -0.01 -16.02 26.88
CA PRO A 432 -0.93 -17.03 26.37
C PRO A 432 -2.40 -16.80 26.75
N SER A 433 -2.66 -16.12 27.87
CA SER A 433 -4.01 -15.78 28.33
C SER A 433 -4.56 -14.46 27.77
N GLY A 434 -3.73 -13.64 27.12
CA GLY A 434 -4.10 -12.30 26.65
C GLY A 434 -4.32 -11.27 27.78
N THR A 435 -3.98 -11.63 29.02
CA THR A 435 -4.20 -10.80 30.21
C THR A 435 -3.13 -9.72 30.38
N PHE A 436 -1.94 -9.97 29.87
CA PHE A 436 -0.84 -9.02 29.93
C PHE A 436 -0.35 -8.74 28.53
N THR A 437 -0.35 -7.46 28.16
CA THR A 437 0.10 -7.02 26.84
C THR A 437 1.17 -5.93 26.91
N ILE A 438 2.04 -5.92 25.90
CA ILE A 438 3.12 -4.93 25.74
C ILE A 438 3.14 -4.45 24.29
N LYS A 439 3.07 -3.13 24.07
CA LYS A 439 3.35 -2.54 22.76
C LYS A 439 4.86 -2.43 22.53
N ALA A 440 5.39 -3.21 21.59
CA ALA A 440 6.83 -3.30 21.31
C ALA A 440 7.14 -3.65 19.84
N MET A 441 8.38 -3.39 19.43
CA MET A 441 8.94 -3.81 18.13
C MET A 441 9.86 -5.01 18.30
N LEU A 442 9.80 -5.96 17.36
CA LEU A 442 10.69 -7.13 17.34
C LEU A 442 12.13 -6.73 16.98
N GLN A 443 13.09 -6.97 17.87
CA GLN A 443 14.52 -6.73 17.59
C GLN A 443 15.18 -8.00 17.04
N SER A 444 15.08 -9.10 17.78
CA SER A 444 15.71 -10.37 17.43
C SER A 444 14.99 -11.55 18.07
N VAL A 445 15.18 -12.74 17.50
CA VAL A 445 14.65 -13.99 18.04
C VAL A 445 15.80 -14.95 18.38
N GLY A 446 15.81 -15.43 19.61
CA GLY A 446 16.73 -16.47 20.08
C GLY A 446 16.12 -17.87 19.90
N LYS A 447 16.75 -18.87 20.52
CA LYS A 447 16.23 -20.25 20.52
C LYS A 447 15.02 -20.40 21.46
N SER A 448 15.05 -19.72 22.60
CA SER A 448 14.07 -19.84 23.68
C SER A 448 13.40 -18.52 24.05
N ASP A 449 13.89 -17.40 23.54
CA ASP A 449 13.45 -16.06 23.89
C ASP A 449 13.35 -15.14 22.67
N VAL A 450 12.72 -13.99 22.86
CA VAL A 450 12.60 -12.91 21.88
C VAL A 450 12.99 -11.59 22.54
N SER A 451 13.79 -10.79 21.84
CA SER A 451 14.16 -9.44 22.26
C SER A 451 13.19 -8.43 21.65
N LEU A 452 12.54 -7.65 22.50
CA LEU A 452 11.52 -6.68 22.13
C LEU A 452 11.93 -5.27 22.59
N LEU A 453 11.84 -4.29 21.70
CA LEU A 453 12.02 -2.88 22.03
C LEU A 453 10.67 -2.27 22.40
N ARG A 454 10.47 -1.97 23.68
CA ARG A 454 9.23 -1.36 24.17
C ARG A 454 9.05 0.06 23.62
N LEU A 455 7.81 0.44 23.31
CA LEU A 455 7.52 1.76 22.77
C LEU A 455 7.39 2.84 23.84
N ASP A 456 6.94 2.46 25.03
CA ASP A 456 6.67 3.39 26.14
C ASP A 456 7.94 3.97 26.76
N ASN A 457 8.97 3.14 26.96
CA ASN A 457 10.20 3.55 27.65
C ASN A 457 11.48 3.31 26.83
N ARG A 458 11.35 2.83 25.59
CA ARG A 458 12.47 2.52 24.68
C ARG A 458 13.48 1.52 25.25
N GLN A 459 13.10 0.72 26.24
CA GLN A 459 13.95 -0.34 26.77
C GLN A 459 13.79 -1.62 25.95
N THR A 460 14.90 -2.30 25.72
CA THR A 460 14.90 -3.66 25.17
C THR A 460 14.69 -4.66 26.31
N ILE A 461 13.70 -5.53 26.18
CA ILE A 461 13.42 -6.62 27.11
C ILE A 461 13.60 -7.97 26.40
N SER A 462 14.00 -9.00 27.14
CA SER A 462 13.96 -10.38 26.65
C SER A 462 12.77 -11.11 27.27
N VAL A 463 11.92 -11.71 26.42
CA VAL A 463 10.73 -12.45 26.83
C VAL A 463 10.87 -13.90 26.38
N PRO A 464 10.75 -14.89 27.29
CA PRO A 464 10.73 -16.30 26.90
C PRO A 464 9.58 -16.59 25.94
N LEU A 465 9.86 -17.34 24.86
CA LEU A 465 8.85 -17.70 23.85
C LEU A 465 7.67 -18.50 24.45
N GLU A 466 7.93 -19.31 25.48
CA GLU A 466 6.90 -20.06 26.20
C GLU A 466 5.91 -19.18 26.99
N LYS A 467 6.25 -17.90 27.20
CA LYS A 467 5.40 -16.92 27.89
C LYS A 467 4.67 -15.98 26.93
N LEU A 468 4.71 -16.27 25.64
CA LEU A 468 4.00 -15.51 24.61
C LEU A 468 2.85 -16.33 24.03
N SER A 469 1.85 -15.64 23.49
CA SER A 469 0.78 -16.26 22.72
C SER A 469 1.32 -17.05 21.53
N GLU A 470 0.55 -18.04 21.07
CA GLU A 470 0.97 -18.86 19.92
C GLU A 470 1.19 -18.01 18.66
N GLU A 471 0.34 -17.00 18.44
CA GLU A 471 0.46 -16.04 17.33
C GLU A 471 1.75 -15.23 17.41
N ASP A 472 2.13 -14.76 18.60
CA ASP A 472 3.38 -14.05 18.83
C ASP A 472 4.62 -14.92 18.59
N VAL A 473 4.56 -16.17 19.03
CA VAL A 473 5.64 -17.14 18.80
C VAL A 473 5.78 -17.43 17.31
N GLU A 474 4.68 -17.63 16.59
CA GLU A 474 4.67 -17.83 15.15
C GLU A 474 5.26 -16.62 14.40
N PHE A 475 4.82 -15.41 14.77
CA PHE A 475 5.33 -14.16 14.21
C PHE A 475 6.84 -14.02 14.45
N ALA A 476 7.29 -14.21 15.69
CA ALA A 476 8.70 -14.09 16.06
C ALA A 476 9.57 -15.12 15.32
N ARG A 477 9.11 -16.36 15.15
CA ARG A 477 9.84 -17.40 14.41
C ARG A 477 9.89 -17.14 12.91
N THR A 478 8.86 -16.53 12.34
CA THR A 478 8.76 -16.25 10.90
C THR A 478 9.62 -15.04 10.53
N PHE A 479 9.49 -13.95 11.30
CA PHE A 479 10.05 -12.65 10.95
C PHE A 479 11.28 -12.25 11.78
N GLY A 480 11.55 -12.93 12.89
CA GLY A 480 12.73 -12.65 13.70
C GLY A 480 14.03 -12.97 12.98
N VAL A 481 15.03 -12.14 13.22
CA VAL A 481 16.42 -12.40 12.84
C VAL A 481 17.15 -12.87 14.09
N GLN A 482 18.04 -13.85 13.94
CA GLN A 482 18.88 -14.29 15.07
C GLN A 482 19.76 -13.13 15.54
N ALA A 483 19.84 -12.93 16.85
CA ALA A 483 20.80 -12.01 17.44
C ALA A 483 22.22 -12.48 17.03
N GLN A 484 23.02 -11.56 16.51
CA GLN A 484 24.42 -11.82 16.17
C GLN A 484 25.29 -11.93 17.41
#